data_AF-A0A7V8YP11-F1
#
_entry.id   AF-A0A7V8YP11-F1
#
_cell.length_a   1.000
_cell.length_b   1.000
_cell.length_c   1.000
_cell.angle_alpha   90.00
_cell.angle_beta   90.00
_cell.angle_gamma   90.00
#
_symmetry.space_group_name_H-M   'P 1'
#
loop_
_entity.id
_entity.type
_entity.pdbx_description
1 polymer ?
#
loop_
_entity_poly.entity_id
_entity_poly.type
_entity_poly.pdbx_seq_one_letter_code
_entity_poly.pdbx_strand_id
1 'polypeptide(L)'
;MRGGGAGRAGGDFVTSVEVGTLFGALVARALDRWWDTLDRPDPFVVVDAGAGRGRLAADVLRAAPTGAPALRYVMVERSPVLRAAQRELLPVEPVEVALGPGVRTDRDEPAVAVTGVGPIVTSLPDLPAPPVRGVVIANELLDNLPFRVVERSASGWIEVRVGAGDDGLVEMLVPASDELAAAADRVTAGTAVPAGARLPVPSGTTAWLQRAGDVLR
;
A
#
# COMPACT_ATOMS: atom_id res chain seq x y z
N MET A 1 8.66 -21.00 21.72
CA MET A 1 7.45 -20.47 21.06
C MET A 1 7.75 -20.35 19.57
N ARG A 2 7.06 -21.12 18.72
CA ARG A 2 7.24 -21.08 17.26
C ARG A 2 6.30 -20.02 16.70
N GLY A 3 6.85 -19.04 15.98
CA GLY A 3 6.07 -18.01 15.29
C GLY A 3 5.21 -18.66 14.21
N GLY A 4 3.90 -18.48 14.32
CA GLY A 4 2.93 -18.90 13.31
C GLY A 4 3.10 -18.05 12.07
N GLY A 5 3.60 -18.65 10.99
CA GLY A 5 3.58 -18.06 9.66
C GLY A 5 2.18 -18.18 9.05
N ALA A 6 1.72 -17.12 8.40
CA ALA A 6 0.54 -17.16 7.54
C ALA A 6 0.79 -18.09 6.35
N GLY A 7 0.01 -19.17 6.21
CA GLY A 7 0.05 -20.06 5.06
C GLY A 7 -0.29 -21.52 5.37
N ARG A 8 -1.57 -21.86 5.22
CA ARG A 8 -2.16 -23.21 5.12
C ARG A 8 -1.82 -24.22 6.23
N ALA A 9 -2.35 -23.93 7.41
CA ALA A 9 -3.19 -24.83 8.23
C ALA A 9 -3.68 -24.02 9.43
N GLY A 10 -4.83 -23.35 9.32
CA GLY A 10 -5.45 -22.62 10.44
C GLY A 10 -5.09 -21.14 10.59
N GLY A 11 -4.93 -20.40 9.50
CA GLY A 11 -4.88 -18.93 9.54
C GLY A 11 -6.16 -18.37 8.95
N ASP A 12 -7.02 -17.78 9.78
CA ASP A 12 -8.25 -17.12 9.35
C ASP A 12 -7.95 -15.87 8.49
N PHE A 13 -8.87 -15.57 7.57
CA PHE A 13 -8.91 -14.53 6.53
C PHE A 13 -8.52 -14.99 5.12
N VAL A 14 -9.55 -15.42 4.37
CA VAL A 14 -9.54 -15.50 2.91
C VAL A 14 -9.57 -14.08 2.37
N THR A 15 -8.52 -13.65 1.69
CA THR A 15 -8.47 -12.31 1.07
C THR A 15 -9.20 -12.31 -0.28
N SER A 16 -9.65 -11.15 -0.77
CA SER A 16 -10.38 -11.01 -2.06
C SER A 16 -9.64 -11.61 -3.26
N VAL A 17 -8.30 -11.61 -3.21
CA VAL A 17 -7.39 -12.19 -4.22
C VAL A 17 -7.31 -13.73 -4.10
N GLU A 18 -7.76 -14.31 -3.00
CA GLU A 18 -7.79 -15.76 -2.79
C GLU A 18 -9.10 -16.42 -3.26
N VAL A 19 -10.16 -15.64 -3.47
CA VAL A 19 -11.49 -16.13 -3.89
C VAL A 19 -11.52 -16.49 -5.38
N GLY A 20 -10.69 -15.87 -6.22
CA GLY A 20 -10.56 -16.23 -7.63
C GLY A 20 -9.84 -15.21 -8.52
N THR A 21 -9.57 -15.61 -9.75
CA THR A 21 -8.82 -14.84 -10.77
C THR A 21 -9.57 -13.64 -11.34
N LEU A 22 -10.89 -13.55 -11.10
CA LEU A 22 -11.76 -12.52 -11.65
C LEU A 22 -11.40 -11.12 -11.13
N PHE A 23 -11.01 -11.01 -9.87
CA PHE A 23 -10.65 -9.72 -9.27
C PHE A 23 -9.46 -9.09 -10.01
N GLY A 24 -8.39 -9.85 -10.25
CA GLY A 24 -7.23 -9.34 -11.01
C GLY A 24 -7.58 -8.97 -12.45
N ALA A 25 -8.53 -9.66 -13.09
CA ALA A 25 -9.02 -9.27 -14.43
C ALA A 25 -9.80 -7.94 -14.40
N LEU A 26 -10.59 -7.68 -13.35
CA LEU A 26 -11.26 -6.40 -13.17
C LEU A 26 -10.27 -5.27 -12.91
N VAL A 27 -9.24 -5.53 -12.10
CA VAL A 27 -8.14 -4.58 -11.86
C VAL A 27 -7.38 -4.30 -13.16
N ALA A 28 -7.02 -5.32 -13.95
CA ALA A 28 -6.38 -5.14 -15.25
C ALA A 28 -7.20 -4.23 -16.19
N ARG A 29 -8.52 -4.43 -16.25
CA ARG A 29 -9.41 -3.56 -17.03
C ARG A 29 -9.50 -2.14 -16.45
N ALA A 30 -9.37 -1.96 -15.14
CA ALA A 30 -9.30 -0.64 -14.52
C ALA A 30 -7.98 0.07 -14.86
N LEU A 31 -6.86 -0.67 -14.83
CA LEU A 31 -5.55 -0.18 -15.23
C LEU A 31 -5.55 0.33 -16.68
N ASP A 32 -6.16 -0.39 -17.62
CA ASP A 32 -6.31 0.11 -19.01
C ASP A 32 -7.06 1.45 -19.07
N ARG A 33 -8.15 1.60 -18.31
CA ARG A 33 -8.91 2.87 -18.28
C ARG A 33 -8.11 4.01 -17.66
N TRP A 34 -7.35 3.75 -16.59
CA TRP A 34 -6.52 4.77 -15.97
C TRP A 34 -5.32 5.12 -16.85
N TRP A 35 -4.74 4.15 -17.56
CA TRP A 35 -3.71 4.38 -18.57
C TRP A 35 -4.23 5.30 -19.68
N ASP A 36 -5.42 5.05 -20.22
CA ASP A 36 -6.08 5.93 -21.18
C ASP A 36 -6.33 7.33 -20.61
N THR A 37 -6.83 7.43 -19.37
CA THR A 37 -7.11 8.71 -18.68
C THR A 37 -5.85 9.55 -18.47
N LEU A 38 -4.70 8.89 -18.31
CA LEU A 38 -3.40 9.53 -18.13
C LEU A 38 -2.70 9.86 -19.45
N ASP A 39 -3.40 9.81 -20.59
CA ASP A 39 -2.84 10.01 -21.95
C ASP A 39 -1.77 8.97 -22.32
N ARG A 40 -2.03 7.70 -21.96
CA ARG A 40 -1.23 6.53 -22.35
C ARG A 40 0.28 6.69 -22.11
N PRO A 41 0.71 6.97 -20.87
CA PRO A 41 2.13 7.09 -20.57
C PRO A 41 2.88 5.80 -20.92
N ASP A 42 4.11 5.95 -21.41
CA ASP A 42 5.06 4.85 -21.56
C ASP A 42 6.43 5.33 -21.05
N PRO A 43 6.88 4.86 -19.87
CA PRO A 43 6.29 3.81 -19.04
C PRO A 43 5.03 4.25 -18.27
N PHE A 44 4.13 3.30 -18.04
CA PHE A 44 2.99 3.39 -17.13
C PHE A 44 3.29 2.59 -15.86
N VAL A 45 3.47 3.26 -14.72
CA VAL A 45 3.90 2.61 -13.48
C VAL A 45 2.70 2.30 -12.57
N VAL A 46 2.56 1.03 -12.19
CA VAL A 46 1.57 0.57 -11.20
C VAL A 46 2.32 0.19 -9.94
N VAL A 47 2.08 0.90 -8.84
CA VAL A 47 2.63 0.58 -7.52
C VAL A 47 1.59 -0.19 -6.73
N ASP A 48 1.85 -1.47 -6.45
CA ASP A 48 0.98 -2.36 -5.68
C ASP A 48 1.49 -2.47 -4.25
N ALA A 49 0.89 -1.69 -3.35
CA ALA A 49 1.29 -1.59 -1.96
C ALA A 49 0.64 -2.67 -1.10
N GLY A 50 1.46 -3.42 -0.37
CA GLY A 50 1.01 -4.61 0.34
C GLY A 50 0.81 -5.80 -0.60
N ALA A 51 1.62 -5.92 -1.65
CA ALA A 51 1.47 -6.91 -2.71
C ALA A 51 1.54 -8.37 -2.21
N GLY A 52 2.00 -8.61 -0.98
CA GLY A 52 2.07 -9.94 -0.38
C GLY A 52 2.89 -10.89 -1.24
N ARG A 53 2.31 -12.03 -1.61
CA ARG A 53 2.97 -13.04 -2.48
C ARG A 53 2.96 -12.69 -3.97
N GLY A 54 2.36 -11.56 -4.37
CA GLY A 54 2.28 -11.12 -5.76
C GLY A 54 1.13 -11.73 -6.57
N ARG A 55 0.11 -12.28 -5.91
CA ARG A 55 -1.00 -12.95 -6.60
C ARG A 55 -1.85 -12.00 -7.44
N LEU A 56 -2.11 -10.78 -6.94
CA LEU A 56 -2.83 -9.76 -7.71
C LEU A 56 -2.06 -9.37 -8.97
N ALA A 57 -0.75 -9.12 -8.84
CA ALA A 57 0.13 -8.85 -9.97
C ALA A 57 0.10 -9.99 -11.00
N ALA A 58 0.21 -11.25 -10.56
CA ALA A 58 0.11 -12.41 -11.45
C ALA A 58 -1.23 -12.48 -12.18
N ASP A 59 -2.34 -12.20 -11.50
CA ASP A 59 -3.67 -12.21 -12.12
C ASP A 59 -3.87 -11.05 -13.10
N VAL A 60 -3.35 -9.87 -12.79
CA VAL A 60 -3.35 -8.71 -13.70
C VAL A 60 -2.57 -9.02 -14.96
N LEU A 61 -1.35 -9.55 -14.83
CA LEU A 61 -0.49 -9.89 -15.98
C LEU A 61 -1.12 -10.99 -16.84
N ARG A 62 -1.71 -12.02 -16.22
CA ARG A 62 -2.41 -13.10 -16.92
C ARG A 62 -3.64 -12.60 -17.68
N ALA A 63 -4.30 -11.54 -17.20
CA ALA A 63 -5.41 -10.90 -17.90
C ALA A 63 -4.99 -10.09 -19.13
N ALA A 64 -3.68 -9.88 -19.32
CA ALA A 64 -3.08 -9.23 -20.49
C ALA A 64 -3.73 -7.87 -20.84
N PRO A 65 -3.63 -6.86 -19.97
CA PRO A 65 -4.17 -5.52 -20.25
C PRO A 65 -3.56 -4.96 -21.54
N THR A 66 -4.34 -4.15 -22.25
CA THR A 66 -3.93 -3.54 -23.53
C THR A 66 -2.69 -2.66 -23.37
N GLY A 67 -2.56 -1.99 -22.23
CA GLY A 67 -1.38 -1.19 -21.86
C GLY A 67 -0.15 -2.00 -21.42
N ALA A 68 -0.17 -3.35 -21.49
CA ALA A 68 0.94 -4.19 -21.04
C ALA A 68 2.32 -3.80 -21.59
N PRO A 69 2.49 -3.41 -22.88
CA PRO A 69 3.80 -2.95 -23.39
C PRO A 69 4.37 -1.71 -22.67
N ALA A 70 3.51 -0.86 -22.09
CA ALA A 70 3.94 0.30 -21.30
C ALA A 70 4.10 -0.03 -19.80
N LEU A 71 3.56 -1.17 -19.33
CA LEU A 71 3.39 -1.46 -17.92
C LEU A 71 4.72 -1.72 -17.20
N ARG A 72 4.91 -1.04 -16.07
CA ARG A 72 5.91 -1.34 -15.03
C ARG A 72 5.16 -1.61 -13.72
N TYR A 73 5.13 -2.85 -13.27
CA TYR A 73 4.41 -3.28 -12.07
C TYR A 73 5.37 -3.40 -10.89
N VAL A 74 5.26 -2.49 -9.93
CA VAL A 74 6.11 -2.39 -8.75
C VAL A 74 5.36 -2.97 -7.55
N MET A 75 5.72 -4.16 -7.12
CA MET A 75 5.21 -4.75 -5.88
C MET A 75 5.95 -4.15 -4.69
N VAL A 76 5.22 -3.59 -3.72
CA VAL A 76 5.78 -3.07 -2.47
C VAL A 76 5.34 -3.97 -1.32
N GLU A 77 6.31 -4.61 -0.66
CA GLU A 77 6.06 -5.57 0.41
C GLU A 77 7.20 -5.53 1.43
N ARG A 78 6.90 -5.28 2.71
CA ARG A 78 7.93 -5.13 3.77
C ARG A 78 8.53 -6.46 4.19
N SER A 79 7.77 -7.56 4.13
CA SER A 79 8.22 -8.89 4.51
C SER A 79 9.23 -9.45 3.50
N PRO A 80 10.49 -9.70 3.88
CA PRO A 80 11.48 -10.30 2.98
C PRO A 80 11.08 -11.72 2.55
N VAL A 81 10.35 -12.45 3.40
CA VAL A 81 9.85 -13.80 3.09
C VAL A 81 8.80 -13.75 1.98
N LEU A 82 7.84 -12.81 2.06
CA LEU A 82 6.82 -12.66 1.02
C LEU A 82 7.42 -12.14 -0.29
N ARG A 83 8.37 -11.20 -0.24
CA ARG A 83 9.13 -10.76 -1.42
C ARG A 83 9.90 -11.90 -2.10
N ALA A 84 10.52 -12.79 -1.32
CA ALA A 84 11.18 -13.97 -1.87
C ALA A 84 10.18 -14.90 -2.59
N ALA A 85 9.01 -15.12 -1.99
CA ALA A 85 7.96 -15.96 -2.56
C ALA A 85 7.35 -15.40 -3.86
N GLN A 86 7.41 -14.09 -4.11
CA GLN A 86 6.92 -13.48 -5.36
C GLN A 86 7.63 -14.05 -6.60
N ARG A 87 8.91 -14.43 -6.48
CA ARG A 87 9.71 -15.02 -7.58
C ARG A 87 9.24 -16.42 -7.99
N GLU A 88 8.43 -17.08 -7.16
CA GLU A 88 7.82 -18.36 -7.50
C GLU A 88 6.65 -18.19 -8.47
N LEU A 89 6.05 -16.98 -8.52
CA LEU A 89 4.86 -16.68 -9.34
C LEU A 89 5.16 -15.77 -10.53
N LEU A 90 6.20 -14.93 -10.43
CA LEU A 90 6.44 -13.83 -11.36
C LEU A 90 7.92 -13.72 -11.71
N PRO A 91 8.26 -13.33 -12.96
CA PRO A 91 9.60 -12.93 -13.33
C PRO A 91 9.90 -11.54 -12.75
N VAL A 92 10.47 -11.50 -11.54
CA VAL A 92 10.81 -10.25 -10.84
C VAL A 92 12.18 -9.75 -11.30
N GLU A 93 12.17 -8.63 -12.02
CA GLU A 93 13.35 -7.94 -12.52
C GLU A 93 13.96 -6.97 -11.48
N PRO A 94 15.26 -6.64 -11.59
CA PRO A 94 15.89 -5.59 -10.79
C PRO A 94 15.17 -4.24 -10.93
N VAL A 95 15.20 -3.43 -9.87
CA VAL A 95 14.53 -2.12 -9.86
C VAL A 95 15.08 -1.18 -10.94
N GLU A 96 16.37 -1.30 -11.25
CA GLU A 96 17.03 -0.51 -12.29
C GLU A 96 16.48 -0.81 -13.69
N VAL A 97 15.97 -2.02 -13.91
CA VAL A 97 15.32 -2.40 -15.17
C VAL A 97 13.88 -1.87 -15.23
N ALA A 98 13.16 -1.92 -14.11
CA ALA A 98 11.76 -1.53 -14.05
C ALA A 98 11.53 -0.01 -13.94
N LEU A 99 12.36 0.68 -13.17
CA LEU A 99 12.24 2.11 -12.84
C LEU A 99 13.46 2.94 -13.22
N GLY A 100 14.59 2.31 -13.51
CA GLY A 100 15.76 3.02 -14.00
C GLY A 100 15.47 3.63 -15.37
N PRO A 101 16.21 4.68 -15.73
CA PRO A 101 15.99 5.29 -17.02
C PRO A 101 16.46 4.33 -18.11
N GLY A 102 15.67 4.25 -19.18
CA GLY A 102 16.09 3.55 -20.38
C GLY A 102 17.33 4.20 -20.97
N VAL A 103 18.14 3.39 -21.65
CA VAL A 103 19.33 3.75 -22.43
C VAL A 103 20.04 5.05 -22.03
N ARG A 104 21.21 4.92 -21.40
CA ARG A 104 22.20 6.01 -21.35
C ARG A 104 23.09 5.90 -22.56
N THR A 105 22.93 6.80 -23.53
CA THR A 105 23.83 6.94 -24.69
C THR A 105 25.10 7.71 -24.32
N ASP A 106 25.00 8.66 -23.39
CA ASP A 106 26.12 9.43 -22.85
C ASP A 106 25.94 9.70 -21.34
N ARG A 107 27.03 9.97 -20.60
CA ARG A 107 27.01 10.19 -19.14
C ARG A 107 26.35 11.52 -18.77
N ASP A 108 26.41 12.49 -19.68
CA ASP A 108 25.90 13.86 -19.50
C ASP A 108 24.48 14.06 -20.07
N GLU A 109 23.90 13.06 -20.74
CA GLU A 109 22.52 13.13 -21.26
C GLU A 109 21.49 12.62 -20.23
N PRO A 110 20.33 13.30 -20.12
CA PRO A 110 19.22 12.81 -19.32
C PRO A 110 18.73 11.49 -19.93
N ALA A 111 18.70 10.47 -19.11
CA ALA A 111 18.43 9.12 -19.56
C ALA A 111 16.94 8.95 -19.93
N VAL A 112 16.66 8.27 -21.05
CA VAL A 112 15.34 8.24 -21.70
C VAL A 112 14.68 6.89 -21.49
N ALA A 113 13.51 6.85 -20.85
CA ALA A 113 12.80 5.58 -20.62
C ALA A 113 12.59 4.77 -21.92
N VAL A 114 12.91 3.46 -21.87
CA VAL A 114 12.65 2.56 -23.01
C VAL A 114 11.15 2.27 -23.04
N THR A 115 10.53 2.54 -24.17
CA THR A 115 9.10 2.37 -24.40
C THR A 115 8.78 0.99 -24.98
N GLY A 116 7.58 0.47 -24.71
CA GLY A 116 7.04 -0.73 -25.38
C GLY A 116 7.68 -2.07 -24.98
N VAL A 117 8.48 -2.10 -23.91
CA VAL A 117 9.19 -3.30 -23.43
C VAL A 117 8.54 -3.98 -22.22
N GLY A 118 7.36 -3.51 -21.81
CA GLY A 118 6.56 -4.11 -20.75
C GLY A 118 5.82 -5.38 -21.17
N PRO A 119 5.22 -6.10 -20.20
CA PRO A 119 5.17 -5.75 -18.79
C PRO A 119 6.48 -6.12 -18.06
N ILE A 120 7.01 -5.21 -17.25
CA ILE A 120 8.15 -5.49 -16.36
C ILE A 120 7.66 -5.49 -14.91
N VAL A 121 8.02 -6.50 -14.14
CA VAL A 121 7.65 -6.61 -12.72
C VAL A 121 8.89 -6.42 -11.86
N THR A 122 8.79 -5.64 -10.78
CA THR A 122 9.84 -5.55 -9.76
C THR A 122 9.25 -5.61 -8.35
N SER A 123 10.12 -5.72 -7.34
CA SER A 123 9.73 -5.83 -5.93
C SER A 123 10.60 -4.94 -5.04
N LEU A 124 9.96 -4.12 -4.21
CA LEU A 124 10.59 -3.17 -3.30
C LEU A 124 10.11 -3.38 -1.85
N PRO A 125 10.94 -3.07 -0.84
CA PRO A 125 10.52 -3.08 0.56
C PRO A 125 9.59 -1.91 0.91
N ASP A 126 9.71 -0.79 0.18
CA ASP A 126 9.05 0.48 0.46
C ASP A 126 8.58 1.14 -0.84
N LEU A 127 7.74 2.18 -0.71
CA LEU A 127 7.28 2.97 -1.86
C LEU A 127 8.48 3.57 -2.62
N PRO A 128 8.44 3.64 -3.96
CA PRO A 128 9.53 4.18 -4.76
C PRO A 128 9.74 5.68 -4.47
N ALA A 129 10.99 6.13 -4.44
CA ALA A 129 11.37 7.52 -4.15
C ALA A 129 11.14 8.54 -5.29
N PRO A 130 11.33 8.23 -6.59
CA PRO A 130 11.04 9.18 -7.65
C PRO A 130 9.54 9.25 -7.93
N PRO A 131 8.99 10.43 -8.27
CA PRO A 131 7.60 10.53 -8.69
C PRO A 131 7.41 9.78 -10.02
N VAL A 132 6.48 8.85 -10.03
CA VAL A 132 6.15 7.99 -11.18
C VAL A 132 4.88 8.49 -11.86
N ARG A 133 4.79 8.28 -13.18
CA ARG A 133 3.55 8.53 -13.94
C ARG A 133 2.74 7.24 -13.99
N GLY A 134 1.67 7.19 -13.20
CA GLY A 134 0.78 6.04 -13.17
C GLY A 134 -0.14 6.02 -11.96
N VAL A 135 -0.30 4.86 -11.32
CA VAL A 135 -1.25 4.66 -10.23
C VAL A 135 -0.64 3.92 -9.05
N VAL A 136 -1.14 4.21 -7.84
CA VAL A 136 -0.90 3.42 -6.64
C VAL A 136 -2.17 2.64 -6.31
N ILE A 137 -2.04 1.34 -6.12
CA ILE A 137 -3.10 0.46 -5.61
C ILE A 137 -2.70 -0.08 -4.24
N ALA A 138 -3.67 -0.26 -3.36
CA ALA A 138 -3.46 -0.76 -2.00
C ALA A 138 -4.64 -1.64 -1.60
N ASN A 139 -4.58 -2.92 -1.95
CA ASN A 139 -5.63 -3.88 -1.60
C ASN A 139 -5.41 -4.43 -0.19
N GLU A 140 -6.39 -4.30 0.70
CA GLU A 140 -6.36 -4.84 2.08
C GLU A 140 -5.13 -4.36 2.90
N LEU A 141 -4.60 -3.18 2.57
CA LEU A 141 -3.49 -2.58 3.29
C LEU A 141 -3.97 -1.60 4.37
N LEU A 142 -4.94 -0.74 4.04
CA LEU A 142 -5.25 0.45 4.84
C LEU A 142 -5.90 0.14 6.19
N ASP A 143 -6.63 -0.96 6.26
CA ASP A 143 -7.26 -1.54 7.45
C ASP A 143 -6.24 -2.21 8.39
N ASN A 144 -5.07 -2.60 7.85
CA ASN A 144 -3.96 -3.18 8.61
C ASN A 144 -2.96 -2.12 9.13
N LEU A 145 -3.21 -0.83 8.88
CA LEU A 145 -2.33 0.24 9.36
C LEU A 145 -2.64 0.65 10.81
N PRO A 146 -1.61 1.01 11.59
CA PRO A 146 -1.82 1.43 12.98
C PRO A 146 -2.74 2.63 13.11
N PHE A 147 -3.61 2.59 14.12
CA PHE A 147 -4.45 3.70 14.55
C PHE A 147 -4.21 3.99 16.03
N ARG A 148 -4.61 5.19 16.47
CA ARG A 148 -4.63 5.58 17.88
C ARG A 148 -6.07 5.55 18.36
N VAL A 149 -6.30 5.34 19.65
CA VAL A 149 -7.66 5.37 20.22
C VAL A 149 -7.79 6.57 21.13
N VAL A 150 -8.88 7.32 20.99
CA VAL A 150 -9.22 8.45 21.87
C VAL A 150 -10.57 8.23 22.50
N GLU A 151 -10.73 8.73 23.71
CA GLU A 151 -11.98 8.82 24.47
C GLU A 151 -12.39 10.28 24.61
N ARG A 152 -13.69 10.56 24.40
CA ARG A 152 -14.25 11.89 24.63
C ARG A 152 -14.45 12.10 26.13
N SER A 153 -13.81 13.11 26.70
CA SER A 153 -14.08 13.57 28.06
C SER A 153 -14.92 14.86 28.06
N ALA A 154 -15.26 15.36 29.25
CA ALA A 154 -15.92 16.65 29.41
C ALA A 154 -15.03 17.84 29.00
N SER A 155 -13.71 17.68 29.03
CA SER A 155 -12.73 18.76 28.80
C SER A 155 -11.92 18.62 27.50
N GLY A 156 -12.14 17.55 26.72
CA GLY A 156 -11.45 17.35 25.45
C GLY A 156 -11.24 15.86 25.13
N TRP A 157 -10.19 15.57 24.38
CA TRP A 157 -9.81 14.21 24.01
C TRP A 157 -8.75 13.65 24.97
N ILE A 158 -8.96 12.42 25.41
CA ILE A 158 -8.01 11.64 26.18
C ILE A 158 -7.56 10.47 25.30
N GLU A 159 -6.27 10.24 25.20
CA GLU A 159 -5.74 9.11 24.46
C GLU A 159 -5.76 7.84 25.33
N VAL A 160 -6.21 6.75 24.72
CA VAL A 160 -6.14 5.40 25.30
C VAL A 160 -4.84 4.74 24.83
N ARG A 161 -3.95 4.42 25.78
CA ARG A 161 -2.68 3.72 25.55
C ARG A 161 -2.65 2.39 26.29
N VAL A 162 -1.69 1.55 25.91
CA VAL A 162 -1.40 0.30 26.60
C VAL A 162 -0.11 0.49 27.40
N GLY A 163 -0.18 0.25 28.71
CA GLY A 163 0.95 0.23 29.64
C GLY A 163 1.23 -1.18 30.16
N ALA A 164 2.27 -1.31 30.98
CA ALA A 164 2.58 -2.52 31.74
C ALA A 164 2.14 -2.33 33.20
N GLY A 165 1.34 -3.26 33.71
CA GLY A 165 1.00 -3.42 35.12
C GLY A 165 1.56 -4.74 35.67
N ASP A 166 1.28 -5.03 36.93
CA ASP A 166 1.84 -6.18 37.65
C ASP A 166 1.46 -7.53 37.03
N ASP A 167 0.22 -7.66 36.53
CA ASP A 167 -0.33 -8.89 35.94
C ASP A 167 -0.46 -8.84 34.41
N GLY A 168 0.18 -7.88 33.74
CA GLY A 168 0.22 -7.79 32.27
C GLY A 168 -0.08 -6.42 31.69
N LEU A 169 -0.68 -6.39 30.50
CA LEU A 169 -0.99 -5.14 29.80
C LEU A 169 -2.22 -4.49 30.42
N VAL A 170 -2.12 -3.20 30.72
CA VAL A 170 -3.21 -2.40 31.29
C VAL A 170 -3.52 -1.22 30.39
N GLU A 171 -4.77 -0.77 30.42
CA GLU A 171 -5.16 0.45 29.74
C GLU A 171 -4.72 1.69 30.53
N MET A 172 -4.16 2.67 29.85
CA MET A 172 -3.67 3.92 30.41
C MET A 172 -4.33 5.09 29.69
N LEU A 173 -5.05 5.91 30.45
CA LEU A 173 -5.63 7.16 29.96
C LEU A 173 -4.62 8.29 30.15
N VAL A 174 -4.23 8.93 29.04
CA VAL A 174 -3.30 10.07 29.05
C VAL A 174 -3.89 11.23 28.25
N PRO A 175 -3.55 12.49 28.56
CA PRO A 175 -3.96 13.60 27.72
C PRO A 175 -3.57 13.37 26.26
N ALA A 176 -4.51 13.55 25.33
CA ALA A 176 -4.18 13.51 23.91
C ALA A 176 -3.25 14.69 23.56
N SER A 177 -2.30 14.48 22.64
CA SER A 177 -1.54 15.60 22.08
C SER A 177 -2.46 16.50 21.25
N ASP A 178 -2.06 17.76 21.07
CA ASP A 178 -2.82 18.72 20.24
C ASP A 178 -3.04 18.19 18.81
N GLU A 179 -2.04 17.52 18.23
CA GLU A 179 -2.14 16.89 16.91
C GLU A 179 -3.20 15.79 16.87
N LEU A 180 -3.23 14.91 17.89
CA LEU A 180 -4.18 13.81 17.97
C LEU A 180 -5.59 14.32 18.26
N ALA A 181 -5.74 15.31 19.13
CA ALA A 181 -7.01 15.98 19.41
C ALA A 181 -7.58 16.63 18.14
N ALA A 182 -6.76 17.39 17.40
CA ALA A 182 -7.16 17.99 16.13
C ALA A 182 -7.53 16.93 15.07
N ALA A 183 -6.84 15.79 15.05
CA ALA A 183 -7.19 14.68 14.17
C ALA A 183 -8.52 14.03 14.54
N ALA A 184 -8.78 13.83 15.84
CA ALA A 184 -10.06 13.35 16.34
C ALA A 184 -11.20 14.31 15.96
N ASP A 185 -11.01 15.63 16.16
CA ASP A 185 -12.00 16.64 15.79
C ASP A 185 -12.33 16.61 14.29
N ARG A 186 -11.34 16.37 13.41
CA ARG A 186 -11.58 16.19 11.97
C ARG A 186 -12.42 14.95 11.68
N VAL A 187 -12.13 13.82 12.34
CA VAL A 187 -12.90 12.57 12.18
C VAL A 187 -14.35 12.77 12.63
N THR A 188 -14.57 13.55 13.69
CA THR A 188 -15.88 13.76 14.30
C THR A 188 -16.59 15.02 13.79
N ALA A 189 -16.05 15.68 12.75
CA ALA A 189 -16.57 16.94 12.26
C ALA A 189 -18.07 16.84 11.94
N GLY A 190 -18.87 17.76 12.49
CA GLY A 190 -20.33 17.77 12.31
C GLY A 190 -21.09 16.69 13.09
N THR A 191 -20.42 15.92 13.95
CA THR A 191 -21.02 14.86 14.76
C THR A 191 -20.82 15.13 16.25
N ALA A 192 -21.91 15.13 17.02
CA ALA A 192 -21.82 15.23 18.47
C ALA A 192 -21.30 13.89 19.04
N VAL A 193 -20.21 13.95 19.80
CA VAL A 193 -19.62 12.78 20.46
C VAL A 193 -19.90 12.85 21.96
N PRO A 194 -20.63 11.88 22.54
CA PRO A 194 -20.93 11.88 23.96
C PRO A 194 -19.69 11.57 24.80
N ALA A 195 -19.66 12.04 26.05
CA ALA A 195 -18.61 11.70 27.00
C ALA A 195 -18.53 10.17 27.22
N GLY A 196 -17.32 9.63 27.29
CA GLY A 196 -17.04 8.20 27.38
C GLY A 196 -17.03 7.46 26.04
N ALA A 197 -17.46 8.09 24.93
CA ALA A 197 -17.36 7.47 23.61
C ALA A 197 -15.89 7.38 23.18
N ARG A 198 -15.54 6.25 22.58
CA ARG A 198 -14.21 5.97 22.04
C ARG A 198 -14.26 5.85 20.53
N LEU A 199 -13.23 6.33 19.86
CA LEU A 199 -13.07 6.14 18.42
C LEU A 199 -11.62 5.91 18.02
N PRO A 200 -11.39 5.15 16.94
CA PRO A 200 -10.07 5.08 16.31
C PRO A 200 -9.80 6.36 15.53
N VAL A 201 -8.58 6.89 15.66
CA VAL A 201 -8.01 7.93 14.81
C VAL A 201 -7.01 7.26 13.86
N PRO A 202 -7.27 7.24 12.55
CA PRO A 202 -6.49 6.47 11.57
C PRO A 202 -5.17 7.18 11.18
N SER A 203 -4.29 7.40 12.16
CA SER A 203 -3.04 8.13 11.99
C SER A 203 -2.09 7.44 11.00
N GLY A 204 -1.99 6.11 11.04
CA GLY A 204 -1.16 5.33 10.12
C GLY A 204 -1.66 5.43 8.69
N THR A 205 -2.97 5.31 8.47
CA THR A 205 -3.61 5.48 7.15
C THR A 205 -3.38 6.88 6.59
N THR A 206 -3.56 7.91 7.41
CA THR A 206 -3.36 9.31 6.99
C THR A 206 -1.91 9.55 6.54
N ALA A 207 -0.95 9.14 7.37
CA ALA A 207 0.47 9.30 7.05
C ALA A 207 0.88 8.47 5.82
N TRP A 208 0.28 7.30 5.62
CA TRP A 208 0.54 6.47 4.45
C TRP A 208 -0.02 7.11 3.17
N LEU A 209 -1.25 7.63 3.20
CA LEU A 209 -1.87 8.31 2.05
C LEU A 209 -1.07 9.53 1.59
N GLN A 210 -0.51 10.31 2.52
CA GLN A 210 0.39 11.42 2.19
C GLN A 210 1.62 10.93 1.41
N ARG A 211 2.34 9.93 1.95
CA ARG A 211 3.50 9.35 1.25
C ARG A 211 3.15 8.73 -0.10
N ALA A 212 1.98 8.10 -0.22
CA ALA A 212 1.51 7.55 -1.49
C ALA A 212 1.21 8.66 -2.51
N GLY A 213 0.76 9.82 -2.07
CA GLY A 213 0.61 11.01 -2.91
C GLY A 213 1.94 11.53 -3.44
N ASP A 214 2.99 11.54 -2.61
CA ASP A 214 4.34 11.99 -2.99
C ASP A 214 5.01 11.11 -4.06
N VAL A 215 4.53 9.88 -4.24
CA VAL A 215 5.01 8.92 -5.27
C VAL A 215 4.50 9.28 -6.66
N LEU A 216 3.43 10.06 -6.80
CA LEU A 216 2.81 10.34 -8.09
C LEU A 216 3.27 11.71 -8.63
N ARG A 217 3.54 11.77 -9.95
CA ARG A 217 3.88 13.00 -10.67
C ARG A 217 2.65 13.75 -11.17
#